data_AF-A0A0C3KC36-F1
#
_entry.id   AF-A0A0C3KC36-F1
#
_cell.length_a   1.000
_cell.length_b   1.000
_cell.length_c   1.000
_cell.angle_alpha   90.00
_cell.angle_beta   90.00
_cell.angle_gamma   90.00
#
_symmetry.space_group_name_H-M   'P 1'
#
loop_
_entity.id
_entity.type
_entity.pdbx_description
1 polymer ?
#
loop_
_entity_poly.entity_id
_entity_poly.type
_entity_poly.pdbx_seq_one_letter_code
_entity_poly.pdbx_strand_id
1 'polypeptide(L)'
;TQCPVCEQTTKDLRSHMGGHILRVAHGVPEPGCNRITGTLPCGFCGHTGEPECAITVKLLARTTQWDSKCPLKESFQYASANKGSESRPCRNVPIVCKLC
;
A
#
# COMPACT_ATOMS: atom_id res chain seq x y z
N THR A 1 -10.06 3.96 10.21
CA THR A 1 -10.10 4.74 8.96
C THR A 1 -11.15 4.16 8.04
N GLN A 2 -11.92 4.99 7.32
CA GLN A 2 -12.84 4.51 6.30
C GLN A 2 -12.08 4.20 5.01
N CYS A 3 -12.38 3.08 4.36
CA CYS A 3 -11.75 2.72 3.08
C CYS A 3 -12.29 3.61 1.95
N PRO A 4 -11.43 4.28 1.15
CA PRO A 4 -11.87 5.13 0.04
C PRO A 4 -12.39 4.35 -1.17
N VAL A 5 -12.26 3.02 -1.17
CA VAL A 5 -12.65 2.15 -2.27
C VAL A 5 -13.99 1.46 -2.00
N CYS A 6 -14.16 0.88 -0.81
CA CYS A 6 -15.36 0.11 -0.46
C CYS A 6 -16.16 0.70 0.71
N GLU A 7 -15.75 1.85 1.24
CA GLU A 7 -16.43 2.60 2.31
C GLU A 7 -16.54 1.88 3.66
N GLN A 8 -15.94 0.69 3.79
CA GLN A 8 -15.89 -0.06 5.05
C GLN A 8 -14.92 0.57 6.04
N THR A 9 -15.31 0.55 7.33
CA THR A 9 -14.43 0.97 8.42
C THR A 9 -13.40 -0.13 8.71
N THR A 10 -12.12 0.23 8.65
CA THR A 10 -11.00 -0.68 8.96
C THR A 10 -10.05 -0.06 9.99
N LYS A 11 -9.40 -0.92 10.78
CA LYS A 11 -8.33 -0.54 11.72
C LYS A 11 -6.95 -0.48 11.06
N ASP A 12 -6.81 -1.07 9.87
CA ASP A 12 -5.56 -1.16 9.12
C ASP A 12 -5.87 -0.95 7.64
N LEU A 13 -5.84 0.31 7.19
CA LEU A 13 -6.24 0.66 5.84
C LEU A 13 -5.27 0.06 4.83
N ARG A 14 -3.98 0.06 5.13
CA ARG A 14 -2.93 -0.49 4.26
C ARG A 14 -3.13 -1.97 3.96
N SER A 15 -3.40 -2.79 4.98
CA SER A 15 -3.59 -4.24 4.78
C SER A 15 -4.91 -4.52 4.05
N HIS A 16 -5.96 -3.75 4.38
CA HIS A 16 -7.26 -3.83 3.71
C HIS A 16 -7.16 -3.45 2.22
N MET A 17 -6.48 -2.34 1.89
CA MET A 17 -6.22 -1.88 0.53
C MET A 17 -5.38 -2.89 -0.25
N GLY A 18 -4.38 -3.52 0.39
CA GLY A 18 -3.61 -4.60 -0.21
C GLY A 18 -4.48 -5.79 -0.66
N GLY A 19 -5.54 -6.09 0.10
CA GLY A 19 -6.53 -7.10 -0.27
C GLY A 19 -7.31 -6.73 -1.54
N HIS A 20 -7.71 -5.46 -1.66
CA HIS A 20 -8.37 -4.97 -2.87
C HIS A 20 -7.46 -5.03 -4.10
N ILE A 21 -6.23 -4.51 -3.96
CA ILE A 21 -5.22 -4.53 -5.02
C ILE A 21 -4.98 -5.96 -5.51
N LEU A 22 -4.84 -6.92 -4.59
CA LEU A 22 -4.62 -8.33 -4.93
C LEU A 22 -5.80 -8.94 -5.70
N ARG A 23 -7.03 -8.68 -5.27
CA ARG A 23 -8.24 -9.20 -5.96
C ARG A 23 -8.35 -8.65 -7.37
N VAL A 24 -8.19 -7.33 -7.53
CA VAL A 24 -8.21 -6.67 -8.84
C VAL A 24 -7.10 -7.21 -9.75
N ALA A 25 -5.88 -7.38 -9.23
CA ALA A 25 -4.76 -7.95 -9.98
C ALA A 25 -5.04 -9.40 -10.46
N HIS A 26 -5.87 -10.14 -9.74
CA HIS A 26 -6.31 -11.50 -10.10
C HIS A 26 -7.62 -11.53 -10.91
N GLY A 27 -8.16 -10.38 -11.31
CA GLY A 27 -9.43 -10.30 -12.05
C GLY A 27 -10.66 -10.74 -11.24
N VAL A 28 -10.55 -10.78 -9.91
CA VAL A 28 -11.66 -11.10 -9.01
C VAL A 28 -12.55 -9.86 -8.91
N PRO A 29 -13.85 -9.95 -9.27
CA PRO A 29 -14.75 -8.81 -9.17
C PRO A 29 -14.88 -8.33 -7.72
N GLU A 30 -14.72 -7.02 -7.51
CA GLU A 30 -15.01 -6.38 -6.23
C GLU A 30 -15.98 -5.21 -6.40
N PRO A 31 -17.13 -5.22 -5.70
CA PRO A 31 -18.05 -4.09 -5.70
C PRO A 31 -17.35 -2.82 -5.20
N GLY A 32 -17.39 -1.75 -5.99
CA GLY A 32 -16.77 -0.46 -5.64
C GLY A 32 -15.27 -0.33 -6.00
N CYS A 33 -14.62 -1.40 -6.47
CA CYS A 33 -13.18 -1.39 -6.79
C CYS A 33 -12.79 -0.78 -8.14
N ASN A 34 -13.73 -0.15 -8.85
CA ASN A 34 -13.48 0.53 -10.12
C ASN A 34 -12.39 1.62 -10.03
N ARG A 35 -12.03 2.02 -8.80
CA ARG A 35 -10.99 3.02 -8.50
C ARG A 35 -9.57 2.47 -8.52
N ILE A 36 -9.38 1.16 -8.38
CA ILE A 36 -8.07 0.51 -8.49
C ILE A 36 -7.82 0.21 -9.96
N THR A 37 -6.94 0.98 -10.56
CA THR A 37 -6.65 0.93 -12.00
C THR A 37 -5.16 0.79 -12.24
N GLY A 38 -4.73 0.34 -13.41
CA GLY A 38 -3.31 0.39 -13.83
C GLY A 38 -2.34 -0.57 -13.10
N THR A 39 -1.04 -0.37 -13.29
CA THR A 39 0.02 -1.34 -12.93
C THR A 39 0.67 -1.11 -11.57
N LEU A 40 0.50 0.06 -10.96
CA LEU A 40 1.15 0.45 -9.70
C LEU A 40 0.17 1.23 -8.79
N PRO A 41 -0.90 0.58 -8.30
CA PRO A 41 -1.85 1.23 -7.41
C PRO A 41 -1.24 1.59 -6.07
N CYS A 42 -1.65 2.75 -5.56
CA CYS A 42 -1.27 3.24 -4.26
C CYS A 42 -1.79 2.32 -3.15
N GLY A 43 -0.90 1.85 -2.27
CA GLY A 43 -1.25 1.01 -1.12
C GLY A 43 -2.11 1.68 -0.05
N PHE A 44 -2.47 2.96 -0.20
CA PHE A 44 -3.31 3.71 0.74
C PHE A 44 -4.65 4.10 0.13
N CYS A 45 -4.67 4.70 -1.06
CA CYS A 45 -5.88 5.19 -1.72
C CYS A 45 -6.35 4.33 -2.91
N GLY A 46 -5.52 3.43 -3.41
CA GLY A 46 -5.83 2.57 -4.57
C GLY A 46 -5.66 3.24 -5.94
N HIS A 47 -5.48 4.56 -6.01
CA HIS A 47 -5.25 5.28 -7.27
C HIS A 47 -3.88 4.99 -7.87
N THR A 48 -3.77 5.11 -9.20
CA THR A 48 -2.54 4.86 -9.96
C THR A 48 -2.16 6.08 -10.78
N GLY A 49 -0.86 6.37 -10.85
CA GLY A 49 -0.33 7.47 -11.67
C GLY A 49 -0.30 8.82 -10.97
N GLU A 50 -0.88 8.94 -9.78
CA GLU A 50 -0.90 10.19 -9.02
C GLU A 50 0.48 10.50 -8.41
N PRO A 51 1.09 11.68 -8.70
CA PRO A 51 2.42 12.04 -8.20
C PRO A 51 2.52 12.04 -6.68
N GLU A 52 1.47 12.41 -5.95
CA GLU A 52 1.46 12.39 -4.49
C GLU A 52 1.45 10.97 -3.93
N CYS A 53 0.97 9.99 -4.69
CA CYS A 53 0.98 8.58 -4.32
C CYS A 53 2.35 7.93 -4.55
N ALA A 54 3.29 8.62 -5.21
CA ALA A 54 4.65 8.14 -5.36
C ALA A 54 5.28 7.86 -3.99
N ILE A 55 5.93 6.71 -3.88
CA ILE A 55 6.65 6.31 -2.67
C ILE A 55 8.13 6.50 -2.91
N THR A 56 8.78 7.23 -2.01
CA THR A 56 10.24 7.33 -1.98
C THR A 56 10.78 6.44 -0.87
N VAL A 57 11.81 5.65 -1.16
CA VAL A 57 12.49 4.83 -0.16
C VAL A 57 13.96 5.22 -0.13
N LYS A 58 14.47 5.53 1.05
CA LYS A 58 15.88 5.86 1.30
C LYS A 58 16.52 4.80 2.18
N LEU A 59 17.55 4.16 1.66
CA LEU A 59 18.40 3.28 2.44
C LEU A 59 19.44 4.10 3.19
N LEU A 60 19.39 4.04 4.52
CA LEU A 60 20.43 4.58 5.40
C LEU A 60 21.24 3.42 5.98
N ALA A 61 22.42 3.72 6.53
CA ALA A 61 23.34 2.71 7.06
C ALA A 61 22.74 1.77 8.11
N ARG A 62 21.70 2.22 8.85
CA ARG A 62 21.06 1.45 9.93
C ARG A 62 19.54 1.35 9.82
N THR A 63 18.92 2.09 8.91
CA THR A 63 17.46 2.20 8.84
C THR A 63 17.01 2.37 7.39
N THR A 64 15.77 1.98 7.12
CA THR A 64 15.11 2.29 5.85
C THR A 64 14.04 3.34 6.13
N GLN A 65 14.20 4.51 5.53
CA GLN A 65 13.19 5.56 5.55
C GLN A 65 12.32 5.42 4.32
N TRP A 66 11.02 5.69 4.48
CA TRP A 66 10.10 5.77 3.38
C TRP A 66 9.22 6.99 3.55
N ASP A 67 8.76 7.54 2.43
CA ASP A 67 7.83 8.65 2.41
C ASP A 67 6.84 8.52 1.25
N SER A 68 5.67 9.13 1.43
CA SER A 68 4.65 9.31 0.42
C SER A 68 3.90 10.60 0.75
N LYS A 69 3.39 11.28 -0.26
CA LYS A 69 2.54 12.46 -0.08
C LYS A 69 1.04 12.12 -0.18
N CYS A 70 0.69 10.83 -0.23
CA CYS A 70 -0.69 10.40 -0.31
C CYS A 70 -1.47 10.94 0.89
N PRO A 71 -2.64 11.60 0.68
CA PRO A 71 -3.45 12.13 1.79
C PRO A 71 -3.92 11.05 2.77
N LEU A 72 -4.01 9.79 2.31
CA LEU A 72 -4.45 8.65 3.12
C LEU A 72 -3.28 7.82 3.67
N LYS A 73 -2.05 8.37 3.63
CA LYS A 73 -0.86 7.73 4.18
C LYS A 73 -1.05 7.38 5.66
N GLU A 74 -0.87 6.11 5.98
CA GLU A 74 -0.72 5.63 7.35
C GLU A 74 0.77 5.35 7.64
N SER A 75 1.28 5.91 8.74
CA SER A 75 2.66 5.69 9.17
C SER A 75 2.87 4.26 9.66
N PHE A 76 4.00 3.67 9.30
CA PHE A 76 4.42 2.37 9.81
C PHE A 76 5.94 2.25 9.86
N GLN A 77 6.41 1.34 10.70
CA GLN A 77 7.83 1.01 10.82
C GLN A 77 8.24 0.03 9.74
N TYR A 78 9.10 0.48 8.82
CA TYR A 78 9.50 -0.32 7.65
C TYR A 78 10.09 -1.68 8.05
N ALA A 79 11.05 -1.70 8.98
CA ALA A 79 11.73 -2.93 9.41
C ALA A 79 10.75 -3.96 10.02
N SER A 80 9.81 -3.50 10.83
CA SER A 80 8.77 -4.35 11.44
C SER A 80 7.82 -4.90 10.37
N ALA A 81 7.32 -4.05 9.48
CA ALA A 81 6.43 -4.46 8.41
C ALA A 81 7.10 -5.41 7.40
N ASN A 82 8.40 -5.23 7.13
CA ASN A 82 9.17 -6.08 6.23
C ASN A 82 9.48 -7.47 6.81
N LYS A 83 9.48 -7.62 8.14
CA LYS A 83 9.62 -8.92 8.81
C LYS A 83 8.38 -9.79 8.60
N GLY A 84 7.19 -9.18 8.64
CA GLY A 84 5.91 -9.90 8.58
C GLY A 84 5.66 -10.79 9.80
N SER A 85 4.54 -11.52 9.78
CA SER A 85 4.19 -12.56 10.77
C SER A 85 3.27 -13.60 10.12
N GLU A 86 3.07 -14.75 10.77
CA GLU A 86 2.07 -15.75 10.33
C GLU A 86 0.66 -15.16 10.30
N SER A 87 0.34 -14.29 11.26
CA SER A 87 -0.93 -13.54 11.30
C SER A 87 -1.02 -12.41 10.27
N ARG A 88 0.09 -12.02 9.64
CA ARG A 88 0.18 -10.93 8.66
C ARG A 88 1.13 -11.32 7.51
N PRO A 89 0.77 -12.31 6.68
CA PRO A 89 1.66 -12.85 5.66
C PRO A 89 1.92 -11.84 4.53
N CYS A 90 0.94 -10.98 4.22
CA CYS A 90 1.13 -9.87 3.29
C CYS A 90 1.78 -8.67 3.99
N ARG A 91 3.05 -8.44 3.67
CA ARG A 91 3.85 -7.35 4.27
C ARG A 91 3.42 -5.96 3.79
N ASN A 92 2.91 -5.86 2.55
CA ASN A 92 2.53 -4.62 1.85
C ASN A 92 3.49 -3.45 2.17
N VAL A 93 4.80 -3.71 2.02
CA VAL A 93 5.87 -2.72 2.22
C VAL A 93 6.38 -2.22 0.87
N PRO A 94 6.77 -0.94 0.77
CA PRO A 94 7.46 -0.41 -0.40
C PRO A 94 8.67 -1.27 -0.75
N ILE A 95 8.83 -1.59 -2.03
CA ILE A 95 9.97 -2.38 -2.50
C ILE A 95 11.13 -1.44 -2.78
N VAL A 96 12.30 -1.76 -2.20
CA VAL A 96 13.55 -1.07 -2.48
C VAL A 96 14.04 -1.48 -3.86
N CYS A 97 14.05 -0.55 -4.80
CA CYS A 97 14.77 -0.72 -6.07
C CYS A 97 16.29 -0.65 -5.80
N LYS A 98 17.03 -1.67 -6.24
CA LYS A 98 18.49 -1.75 -6.07
C LYS A 98 19.28 -1.11 -7.24
N LEU A 99 18.58 -0.50 -8.18
CA LEU A 99 19.13 -0.05 -9.47
C LEU A 99 19.13 1.48 -9.65
N CYS A 100 18.62 2.25 -8.68
CA CYS A 100 18.23 3.66 -8.85
C CYS A 100 19.06 4.69 -8.03
#